data_AF-A0A9D0CWY8-F1
#
_entry.id   AF-A0A9D0CWY8-F1
#
_cell.length_a   1.000
_cell.length_b   1.000
_cell.length_c   1.000
_cell.angle_alpha   90.00
_cell.angle_beta   90.00
_cell.angle_gamma   90.00
#
_symmetry.space_group_name_H-M   'P 1'
#
loop_
_entity.id
_entity.type
_entity.pdbx_description
1 polymer ?
#
loop_
_entity_poly.entity_id
_entity_poly.type
_entity_poly.pdbx_seq_one_letter_code
_entity_poly.pdbx_strand_id
1 'polypeptide(L)'
;VGLMQPWRFIRITDEAQRQAIAQLVDDEKAKTAAALGARKAEFLRLKVEGIGDCAELIAVVQAPDDGTLFGRRTLPDEMALCSTACAIQNMWLAARAENLGMGWVSLFDPAALAKQLACPADAHPIALLCIGPVAEFYPAPMLVQEGWREEKPIDSLLFENRWPDSKR
;
A
#
# COMPACT_ATOMS: atom_id res chain seq x y z
N VAL A 1 -9.61 8.68 17.96
CA VAL A 1 -8.52 9.35 17.21
C VAL A 1 -7.74 10.18 18.20
N GLY A 2 -6.43 9.92 18.37
CA GLY A 2 -5.59 10.55 19.39
C GLY A 2 -4.70 11.69 18.92
N LEU A 3 -4.86 12.13 17.66
CA LEU A 3 -3.99 13.11 16.99
C LEU A 3 -2.49 12.74 16.96
N MET A 4 -2.16 11.45 17.01
CA MET A 4 -0.77 10.97 16.97
C MET A 4 -0.02 11.31 15.67
N GLN A 5 -0.70 11.32 14.52
CA GLN A 5 -0.09 11.61 13.21
C GLN A 5 1.18 10.78 12.94
N PRO A 6 1.10 9.43 12.99
CA PRO A 6 2.26 8.55 12.95
C PRO A 6 2.94 8.49 11.58
N TRP A 7 2.36 9.07 10.54
CA TRP A 7 2.83 8.96 9.17
C TRP A 7 4.01 9.89 8.87
N ARG A 8 4.92 9.43 8.02
CA ARG A 8 5.93 10.23 7.32
C ARG A 8 5.82 9.93 5.83
N PHE A 9 5.87 10.98 5.03
CA PHE A 9 5.85 10.90 3.56
C PHE A 9 7.22 11.33 3.04
N ILE A 10 7.95 10.41 2.43
CA ILE A 10 9.28 10.65 1.87
C ILE A 10 9.12 10.68 0.35
N ARG A 11 9.22 11.87 -0.24
CA ARG A 11 9.20 12.05 -1.69
C ARG A 11 10.55 11.61 -2.27
N ILE A 12 10.53 10.72 -3.24
CA ILE A 12 11.73 10.18 -3.90
C ILE A 12 11.96 10.93 -5.22
N THR A 13 12.85 11.90 -5.17
CA THR A 13 13.23 12.72 -6.32
C THR A 13 14.57 12.32 -6.93
N ASP A 14 15.39 11.58 -6.19
CA ASP A 14 16.68 11.08 -6.66
C ASP A 14 16.50 9.82 -7.50
N GLU A 15 17.11 9.82 -8.69
CA GLU A 15 16.94 8.73 -9.67
C GLU A 15 17.63 7.44 -9.22
N ALA A 16 18.82 7.53 -8.62
CA ALA A 16 19.51 6.35 -8.10
C ALA A 16 18.72 5.71 -6.96
N GLN A 17 18.12 6.52 -6.09
CA GLN A 17 17.23 6.06 -5.02
C GLN A 17 15.96 5.40 -5.58
N ARG A 18 15.34 5.99 -6.60
CA ARG A 18 14.18 5.40 -7.28
C ARG A 18 14.51 4.04 -7.88
N GLN A 19 15.65 3.90 -8.56
CA GLN A 19 16.12 2.65 -9.14
C GLN A 19 16.40 1.59 -8.07
N ALA A 20 17.03 1.98 -6.96
CA ALA A 20 17.27 1.05 -5.85
C ALA A 20 15.95 0.54 -5.24
N ILE A 21 14.95 1.40 -5.07
CA ILE A 21 13.62 1.00 -4.60
C ILE A 21 12.92 0.09 -5.64
N ALA A 22 13.01 0.41 -6.93
CA ALA A 22 12.47 -0.44 -7.99
C ALA A 22 13.08 -1.85 -7.95
N GLN A 23 14.39 -1.96 -7.72
CA GLN A 23 15.06 -3.25 -7.58
C GLN A 23 14.54 -4.06 -6.38
N LEU A 24 14.31 -3.41 -5.23
CA LEU A 24 13.71 -4.07 -4.07
C LEU A 24 12.31 -4.62 -4.40
N VAL A 25 11.55 -3.89 -5.23
CA VAL A 25 10.23 -4.34 -5.67
C VAL A 25 10.30 -5.50 -6.65
N ASP A 26 11.24 -5.47 -7.59
CA ASP A 26 11.46 -6.58 -8.52
C ASP A 26 11.90 -7.86 -7.81
N ASP A 27 12.78 -7.75 -6.81
CA ASP A 27 13.22 -8.88 -6.00
C ASP A 27 12.04 -9.52 -5.25
N GLU A 28 11.16 -8.72 -4.65
CA GLU A 28 10.00 -9.23 -3.93
C GLU A 28 8.90 -9.75 -4.86
N LYS A 29 8.73 -9.12 -6.04
CA LYS A 29 7.86 -9.63 -7.11
C LYS A 29 8.29 -11.03 -7.54
N ALA A 30 9.59 -11.27 -7.68
CA ALA A 30 10.12 -12.59 -8.03
C ALA A 30 9.85 -13.65 -6.93
N LYS A 31 10.06 -13.29 -5.66
CA LYS A 31 9.75 -14.17 -4.51
C LYS A 31 8.26 -14.47 -4.40
N THR A 32 7.41 -13.44 -4.54
CA THR A 32 5.95 -13.58 -4.53
C THR A 32 5.48 -14.49 -5.68
N ALA A 33 6.02 -14.29 -6.88
CA ALA A 33 5.73 -15.13 -8.04
C ALA A 33 6.10 -16.61 -7.79
N ALA A 34 7.23 -16.87 -7.12
CA ALA A 34 7.61 -18.23 -6.73
C ALA A 34 6.65 -18.83 -5.69
N ALA A 35 6.22 -18.05 -4.70
CA ALA A 35 5.29 -18.47 -3.65
C ALA A 35 3.88 -18.79 -4.19
N LEU A 36 3.47 -18.18 -5.30
CA LEU A 36 2.16 -18.39 -5.94
C LEU A 36 2.03 -19.71 -6.71
N GLY A 37 3.11 -20.47 -6.88
CA GLY A 37 3.09 -21.80 -7.49
C GLY A 37 2.42 -21.83 -8.87
N ALA A 38 1.30 -22.55 -8.99
CA ALA A 38 0.58 -22.71 -10.25
C ALA A 38 0.09 -21.38 -10.87
N ARG A 39 -0.19 -20.35 -10.06
CA ARG A 39 -0.67 -19.04 -10.52
C ARG A 39 0.45 -18.07 -10.87
N LYS A 40 1.71 -18.50 -10.83
CA LYS A 40 2.89 -17.67 -11.13
C LYS A 40 2.76 -16.94 -12.47
N ALA A 41 2.36 -17.66 -13.53
CA ALA A 41 2.29 -17.10 -14.87
C ALA A 41 1.19 -16.03 -15.02
N GLU A 42 0.04 -16.23 -14.36
CA GLU A 42 -1.03 -15.22 -14.28
C GLU A 42 -0.54 -13.97 -13.55
N PHE A 43 0.12 -14.14 -12.39
CA PHE A 43 0.61 -13.02 -11.58
C PHE A 43 1.61 -12.15 -12.34
N LEU A 44 2.55 -12.77 -13.05
CA LEU A 44 3.59 -12.03 -13.80
C LEU A 44 3.04 -11.23 -14.99
N ARG A 45 1.78 -11.46 -15.40
CA ARG A 45 1.10 -10.64 -16.43
C ARG A 45 0.44 -9.39 -15.85
N LEU A 46 0.17 -9.37 -14.54
CA LEU A 46 -0.46 -8.24 -13.88
C LEU A 46 0.53 -7.08 -13.75
N LYS A 47 0.11 -5.86 -14.10
CA LYS A 47 0.89 -4.65 -13.81
C LYS A 47 0.75 -4.31 -12.32
N VAL A 48 1.61 -4.88 -11.49
CA VAL A 48 1.56 -4.77 -10.01
C VAL A 48 2.29 -3.56 -9.43
N GLU A 49 3.01 -2.80 -10.25
CA GLU A 49 3.74 -1.59 -9.83
C GLU A 49 3.86 -0.56 -10.97
N GLY A 50 4.35 0.63 -10.65
CA GLY A 50 4.56 1.73 -11.59
C GLY A 50 5.67 2.70 -11.17
N ILE A 51 6.70 2.20 -10.48
CA ILE A 51 7.78 2.98 -9.86
C ILE A 51 8.59 3.74 -10.90
N GLY A 52 8.90 3.10 -12.03
CA GLY A 52 9.61 3.74 -13.14
C GLY A 52 8.73 4.70 -13.96
N ASP A 53 7.43 4.43 -14.05
CA ASP A 53 6.51 5.18 -14.93
C ASP A 53 5.85 6.39 -14.24
N CYS A 54 5.80 6.41 -12.91
CA CYS A 54 5.10 7.45 -12.18
C CYS A 54 5.88 8.76 -12.11
N ALA A 55 5.15 9.88 -12.22
CA ALA A 55 5.72 11.21 -12.08
C ALA A 55 6.28 11.44 -10.67
N GLU A 56 5.54 11.00 -9.65
CA GLU A 56 5.91 11.15 -8.24
C GLU A 56 5.91 9.80 -7.54
N LEU A 57 6.99 9.51 -6.83
CA LEU A 57 7.11 8.35 -5.95
C LEU A 57 7.19 8.84 -4.51
N ILE A 58 6.30 8.34 -3.66
CA ILE A 58 6.28 8.67 -2.23
C ILE A 58 6.36 7.38 -1.42
N ALA A 59 7.40 7.23 -0.60
CA ALA A 59 7.43 6.20 0.42
C ALA A 59 6.67 6.68 1.67
N VAL A 60 5.75 5.86 2.15
CA VAL A 60 5.00 6.11 3.39
C VAL A 60 5.57 5.24 4.50
N VAL A 61 6.04 5.89 5.56
CA VAL A 61 6.69 5.25 6.69
C VAL A 61 5.90 5.60 7.95
N GLN A 62 5.54 4.58 8.73
CA GLN A 62 5.08 4.78 10.09
C GLN A 62 6.28 5.11 10.97
N ALA A 63 6.24 6.27 11.63
CA ALA A 63 7.25 6.72 12.56
C ALA A 63 7.28 5.83 13.82
N PRO A 64 8.41 5.84 14.55
CA PRO A 64 8.49 5.19 15.87
C PRO A 64 7.44 5.75 16.83
N ASP A 65 7.09 4.95 17.84
CA ASP A 65 6.18 5.39 18.90
C ASP A 65 6.75 6.63 19.62
N ASP A 66 5.94 7.70 19.70
CA ASP A 66 6.29 8.96 20.37
C ASP A 66 5.76 9.02 21.82
N GLY A 67 5.17 7.93 22.31
CA GLY A 67 4.58 7.84 23.64
C GLY A 67 3.14 8.32 23.72
N THR A 68 2.49 8.65 22.59
CA THR A 68 1.09 9.05 22.58
C THR A 68 0.20 7.91 23.10
N LEU A 69 -0.48 8.13 24.23
CA LEU A 69 -1.37 7.13 24.83
C LEU A 69 -2.80 7.22 24.31
N PHE A 70 -3.32 8.45 24.19
CA PHE A 70 -4.72 8.66 23.83
C PHE A 70 -4.97 8.16 22.40
N GLY A 71 -6.00 7.35 22.22
CA GLY A 71 -6.36 6.81 20.90
C GLY A 71 -5.51 5.64 20.39
N ARG A 72 -4.50 5.17 21.14
CA ARG A 72 -3.74 3.95 20.77
C ARG A 72 -3.38 3.00 21.93
N ARG A 73 -3.60 3.38 23.20
CA ARG A 73 -3.22 2.58 24.40
C ARG A 73 -3.49 1.07 24.33
N THR A 74 -4.63 0.65 23.77
CA THR A 74 -5.04 -0.77 23.72
C THR A 74 -4.73 -1.48 22.41
N LEU A 75 -4.42 -0.71 21.36
CA LEU A 75 -4.15 -1.18 19.99
C LEU A 75 -3.06 -0.27 19.40
N PRO A 76 -1.84 -0.32 19.95
CA PRO A 76 -0.80 0.68 19.69
C PRO A 76 -0.42 0.73 18.22
N ASP A 77 -0.09 -0.43 17.66
CA ASP A 77 0.41 -0.53 16.29
C ASP A 77 -0.74 -0.50 15.28
N GLU A 78 -1.86 -1.13 15.58
CA GLU A 78 -3.02 -1.16 14.69
C GLU A 78 -3.63 0.23 14.52
N MET A 79 -3.77 1.01 15.60
CA MET A 79 -4.28 2.38 15.48
C MET A 79 -3.31 3.29 14.75
N ALA A 80 -2.00 3.05 14.84
CA ALA A 80 -1.01 3.78 14.06
C ALA A 80 -1.10 3.45 12.56
N LEU A 81 -1.22 2.17 12.23
CA LEU A 81 -1.35 1.70 10.87
C LEU A 81 -2.66 2.18 10.24
N CYS A 82 -3.80 2.02 10.93
CA CYS A 82 -5.10 2.52 10.48
C CYS A 82 -5.08 4.04 10.28
N SER A 83 -4.44 4.79 11.17
CA SER A 83 -4.30 6.24 11.02
C SER A 83 -3.50 6.61 9.77
N THR A 84 -2.41 5.90 9.49
CA THR A 84 -1.61 6.08 8.27
C THR A 84 -2.40 5.70 7.02
N ALA A 85 -3.14 4.58 7.05
CA ALA A 85 -3.99 4.15 5.94
C ALA A 85 -5.09 5.18 5.61
N CYS A 86 -5.70 5.82 6.62
CA CYS A 86 -6.63 6.93 6.42
C CYS A 86 -5.97 8.13 5.71
N ALA A 87 -4.73 8.47 6.08
CA ALA A 87 -3.99 9.54 5.41
C ALA A 87 -3.72 9.20 3.94
N ILE A 88 -3.32 7.96 3.64
CA ILE A 88 -3.14 7.48 2.27
C ILE A 88 -4.46 7.51 1.50
N GLN A 89 -5.58 7.07 2.09
CA GLN A 89 -6.88 7.09 1.43
C GLN A 89 -7.33 8.51 1.07
N ASN A 90 -7.07 9.49 1.94
CA ASN A 90 -7.32 10.90 1.62
C ASN A 90 -6.47 11.38 0.44
N MET A 91 -5.19 11.00 0.38
CA MET A 91 -4.35 11.28 -0.79
C MET A 91 -4.90 10.63 -2.06
N TRP A 92 -5.42 9.42 -1.97
CA TRP A 92 -5.97 8.69 -3.12
C TRP A 92 -7.19 9.41 -3.71
N LEU A 93 -8.12 9.84 -2.85
CA LEU A 93 -9.31 10.57 -3.28
C LEU A 93 -8.95 11.96 -3.81
N ALA A 94 -7.99 12.65 -3.19
CA ALA A 94 -7.49 13.94 -3.68
C ALA A 94 -6.83 13.80 -5.06
N ALA A 95 -5.94 12.82 -5.24
CA ALA A 95 -5.32 12.54 -6.54
C ALA A 95 -6.39 12.28 -7.60
N ARG A 96 -7.42 11.48 -7.29
CA ARG A 96 -8.52 11.23 -8.22
C ARG A 96 -9.30 12.49 -8.59
N ALA A 97 -9.54 13.40 -7.64
CA ALA A 97 -10.21 14.68 -7.87
C ALA A 97 -9.36 15.61 -8.76
N GLU A 98 -8.04 15.56 -8.59
CA GLU A 98 -7.05 16.28 -9.40
C GLU A 98 -6.72 15.58 -10.74
N ASN A 99 -7.49 14.55 -11.11
CA ASN A 99 -7.30 13.75 -12.33
C ASN A 99 -5.91 13.09 -12.44
N LEU A 100 -5.32 12.73 -11.31
CA LEU A 100 -4.11 11.94 -11.18
C LEU A 100 -4.46 10.50 -10.79
N GLY A 101 -3.75 9.55 -11.39
CA GLY A 101 -3.72 8.18 -10.89
C GLY A 101 -2.85 8.10 -9.64
N MET A 102 -3.26 7.25 -8.70
CA MET A 102 -2.42 6.81 -7.60
C MET A 102 -2.48 5.29 -7.48
N GLY A 103 -1.32 4.65 -7.35
CA GLY A 103 -1.18 3.21 -7.14
C GLY A 103 -0.38 2.92 -5.88
N TRP A 104 -0.83 1.94 -5.09
CA TRP A 104 -0.12 1.44 -3.91
C TRP A 104 0.69 0.20 -4.30
N VAL A 105 2.01 0.26 -4.13
CA VAL A 105 2.92 -0.89 -4.25
C VAL A 105 3.34 -1.34 -2.85
N SER A 106 3.15 -2.62 -2.56
CA SER A 106 3.51 -3.27 -1.28
C SER A 106 4.37 -4.52 -1.46
N LEU A 107 4.85 -4.77 -2.68
CA LEU A 107 5.76 -5.86 -3.00
C LEU A 107 7.19 -5.43 -2.67
N PHE A 108 7.57 -5.37 -1.40
CA PHE A 108 8.96 -5.14 -0.99
C PHE A 108 9.21 -5.76 0.39
N ASP A 109 10.47 -6.05 0.70
CA ASP A 109 10.90 -6.35 2.07
C ASP A 109 10.92 -5.05 2.90
N PRO A 110 10.13 -4.93 3.98
CA PRO A 110 10.08 -3.69 4.78
C PRO A 110 11.41 -3.31 5.43
N ALA A 111 12.22 -4.29 5.85
CA ALA A 111 13.51 -4.03 6.47
C ALA A 111 14.55 -3.55 5.44
N ALA A 112 14.53 -4.13 4.24
CA ALA A 112 15.37 -3.66 3.14
C ALA A 112 15.01 -2.23 2.71
N LEU A 113 13.70 -1.93 2.60
CA LEU A 113 13.24 -0.58 2.28
C LEU A 113 13.57 0.41 3.40
N ALA A 114 13.41 0.03 4.67
CA ALA A 114 13.77 0.88 5.81
C ALA A 114 15.25 1.24 5.80
N LYS A 115 16.12 0.26 5.51
CA LYS A 115 17.56 0.48 5.35
C LYS A 115 17.85 1.41 4.16
N GLN A 116 17.21 1.16 3.01
CA GLN A 116 17.40 1.98 1.80
C GLN A 116 16.99 3.44 2.03
N LEU A 117 15.93 3.68 2.81
CA LEU A 117 15.43 5.01 3.16
C LEU A 117 16.12 5.63 4.38
N ALA A 118 17.12 4.96 4.95
CA ALA A 118 17.79 5.36 6.19
C ALA A 118 16.80 5.68 7.34
N CYS A 119 15.73 4.88 7.45
CA CYS A 119 14.75 5.04 8.51
C CYS A 119 15.38 4.78 9.89
N PRO A 120 14.93 5.49 10.95
CA PRO A 120 15.37 5.20 12.31
C PRO A 120 14.88 3.80 12.75
N ALA A 121 15.44 3.30 13.86
CA ALA A 121 14.92 2.10 14.50
C ALA A 121 13.42 2.23 14.80
N ASP A 122 12.69 1.13 14.69
CA ASP A 122 11.24 1.03 14.93
C ASP A 122 10.35 1.87 13.99
N ALA A 123 10.92 2.43 12.92
CA ALA A 123 10.13 2.95 11.82
C ALA A 123 9.80 1.85 10.81
N HIS A 124 8.58 1.88 10.28
CA HIS A 124 8.05 0.82 9.43
C HIS A 124 7.55 1.39 8.09
N PRO A 125 8.28 1.18 6.98
CA PRO A 125 7.74 1.45 5.65
C PRO A 125 6.52 0.58 5.39
N ILE A 126 5.40 1.18 4.98
CA ILE A 126 4.14 0.46 4.75
C ILE A 126 3.64 0.55 3.31
N ALA A 127 4.08 1.55 2.55
CA ALA A 127 3.61 1.79 1.20
C ALA A 127 4.64 2.50 0.34
N LEU A 128 4.65 2.18 -0.95
CA LEU A 128 5.19 3.02 -2.01
C LEU A 128 4.02 3.50 -2.86
N LEU A 129 3.81 4.81 -2.93
CA LEU A 129 2.74 5.42 -3.69
C LEU A 129 3.30 5.98 -4.99
N CYS A 130 2.79 5.45 -6.10
CA CYS A 130 3.08 5.92 -7.45
C CYS A 130 1.97 6.89 -7.87
N ILE A 131 2.30 8.15 -8.12
CA ILE A 131 1.32 9.20 -8.49
C ILE A 131 1.70 9.80 -9.84
N GLY A 132 0.73 10.05 -10.71
CA GLY A 132 0.99 10.70 -11.99
C GLY A 132 -0.25 10.86 -12.87
N PRO A 133 -0.12 11.58 -13.99
CA PRO A 133 -1.20 11.68 -14.96
C PRO A 133 -1.53 10.30 -15.54
N VAL A 134 -2.82 10.07 -15.80
CA VAL A 134 -3.30 8.86 -16.46
C VAL A 134 -4.09 9.23 -17.71
N ALA A 135 -3.98 8.41 -18.75
CA ALA A 135 -4.76 8.59 -19.97
C ALA A 135 -6.27 8.34 -19.71
N GLU A 136 -6.56 7.33 -18.89
CA GLU A 136 -7.90 6.95 -18.50
C GLU A 136 -7.90 6.23 -17.15
N PHE A 137 -9.08 6.13 -16.54
CA PHE A 137 -9.31 5.28 -15.37
C PHE A 137 -10.10 4.05 -15.81
N TYR A 138 -9.71 2.87 -15.31
CA TYR A 138 -10.44 1.64 -15.61
C TYR A 138 -11.89 1.71 -15.11
N PRO A 139 -12.85 1.14 -15.85
CA PRO A 139 -14.26 1.10 -15.43
C PRO A 139 -14.53 0.11 -14.29
N ALA A 140 -13.58 -0.77 -13.98
CA ALA A 140 -13.63 -1.76 -12.90
C ALA A 140 -12.22 -2.06 -12.36
N PRO A 141 -12.07 -2.72 -11.20
CA PRO A 141 -10.75 -3.11 -10.70
C PRO A 141 -10.00 -4.02 -11.69
N MET A 142 -8.73 -3.72 -11.96
CA MET A 142 -7.90 -4.48 -12.92
C MET A 142 -7.86 -5.98 -12.62
N LEU A 143 -7.81 -6.38 -11.34
CA LEU A 143 -7.81 -7.80 -10.95
C LEU A 143 -9.11 -8.53 -11.30
N VAL A 144 -10.23 -7.82 -11.42
CA VAL A 144 -11.50 -8.38 -11.89
C VAL A 144 -11.48 -8.51 -13.41
N GLN A 145 -11.00 -7.47 -14.11
CA GLN A 145 -10.90 -7.46 -15.57
C GLN A 145 -9.95 -8.56 -16.10
N GLU A 146 -8.85 -8.80 -15.39
CA GLU A 146 -7.87 -9.84 -15.72
C GLU A 146 -8.27 -11.23 -15.21
N GLY A 147 -9.46 -11.39 -14.62
CA GLY A 147 -9.96 -12.66 -14.11
C GLY A 147 -9.14 -13.22 -12.93
N TRP A 148 -8.37 -12.38 -12.24
CA TRP A 148 -7.54 -12.80 -11.11
C TRP A 148 -8.38 -13.14 -9.86
N ARG A 149 -9.42 -12.33 -9.60
CA ARG A 149 -10.41 -12.53 -8.54
C ARG A 149 -11.73 -11.85 -8.89
N GLU A 150 -12.82 -12.39 -8.37
CA GLU A 150 -14.15 -11.79 -8.41
C GLU A 150 -14.40 -10.90 -7.19
N GLU A 151 -15.27 -9.90 -7.35
CA GLU A 151 -15.73 -9.07 -6.23
C GLU A 151 -16.61 -9.88 -5.29
N LYS A 152 -16.48 -9.62 -3.99
CA LYS A 152 -17.36 -10.24 -3.00
C LYS A 152 -18.70 -9.50 -2.95
N PRO A 153 -19.82 -10.21 -2.83
CA PRO A 153 -21.11 -9.55 -2.62
C PRO A 153 -21.14 -8.87 -1.25
N ILE A 154 -21.84 -7.73 -1.16
CA ILE A 154 -21.85 -6.88 0.04
C ILE A 154 -22.43 -7.58 1.28
N ASP A 155 -23.36 -8.50 1.10
CA ASP A 155 -23.96 -9.32 2.16
C ASP A 155 -22.96 -10.26 2.85
N SER A 156 -21.81 -10.54 2.21
CA SER A 156 -20.71 -11.29 2.80
C SER A 156 -19.73 -10.42 3.61
N LEU A 157 -19.90 -9.09 3.58
CA LEU A 157 -19.01 -8.11 4.21
C LEU A 157 -19.72 -7.23 5.24
N LEU A 158 -21.04 -7.03 5.11
CA LEU A 158 -21.86 -6.21 5.98
C LEU A 158 -22.81 -7.08 6.79
N PHE A 159 -22.66 -7.04 8.12
CA PHE A 159 -23.48 -7.82 9.05
C PHE A 159 -24.18 -6.91 10.05
N GLU A 160 -25.33 -7.37 10.55
CA GLU A 160 -26.12 -6.64 11.52
C GLU A 160 -25.90 -7.20 12.93
N ASN A 161 -25.53 -6.34 13.88
CA ASN A 161 -25.36 -6.62 15.31
C ASN A 161 -24.22 -7.59 15.70
N ARG A 162 -23.99 -8.68 14.96
CA ARG A 162 -23.05 -9.76 15.32
C ARG A 162 -22.37 -10.34 14.08
N TRP A 163 -21.24 -11.02 14.32
CA TRP A 163 -20.64 -11.88 13.31
C TRP A 163 -21.61 -13.01 12.92
N PRO A 164 -21.73 -13.37 11.63
CA PRO A 164 -22.64 -14.43 11.22
C PRO A 164 -22.17 -15.78 11.76
N ASP A 165 -23.11 -16.60 12.22
CA ASP A 165 -22.82 -18.01 12.49
C ASP A 165 -22.38 -18.69 11.18
N SER A 166 -21.29 -19.44 11.22
CA SER A 166 -20.67 -20.10 10.06
C SER A 166 -21.52 -21.20 9.39
N LYS A 167 -22.81 -21.32 9.75
CA LYS A 167 -23.75 -22.34 9.29
C LYS A 167 -24.86 -21.75 8.40
N ARG A 168 -24.50 -20.99 7.37
CA ARG A 168 -25.40 -20.69 6.25
C ARG A 168 -24.77 -21.15 4.95
#